data_AF-A0A6G4ATF1-F1
#
_entry.id   AF-A0A6G4ATF1-F1
#
_cell.length_a   1.000
_cell.length_b   1.000
_cell.length_c   1.000
_cell.angle_alpha   90.00
_cell.angle_beta   90.00
_cell.angle_gamma   90.00
#
_symmetry.space_group_name_H-M   'P 1'
#
loop_
_entity.id
_entity.type
_entity.pdbx_description
1 polymer ?
#
loop_
_entity_poly.entity_id
_entity_poly.type
_entity_poly.pdbx_seq_one_letter_code
_entity_poly.pdbx_strand_id
1 'polypeptide(L)'
;MIVSASSAAQAARPARGLAAGIAAALLGALVFGFIQGKIGHRGQEVGYWALCIGLLTGAALGKLGGRAPLLALVGIPLAVVGVSLAQLIGAAVLMGDESSWPTTDTLTEHFGLVADYWRDHILGRNDITFYAVAGAESYLVAKRIAE
;
A
#
# COMPACT_ATOMS: atom_id res chain seq x y z
N MET A 1 0.16 -9.43 -41.09
CA MET A 1 -0.65 -8.98 -39.94
C MET A 1 -0.13 -9.41 -38.55
N ILE A 2 0.83 -10.33 -38.42
CA ILE A 2 1.24 -10.89 -37.11
C ILE A 2 2.17 -9.95 -36.31
N VAL A 3 2.94 -9.08 -36.99
CA VAL A 3 3.93 -8.18 -36.35
C VAL A 3 3.27 -7.04 -35.53
N SER A 4 2.07 -6.60 -35.89
CA SER A 4 1.41 -5.46 -35.22
C SER A 4 0.77 -5.83 -33.87
N ALA A 5 0.28 -7.07 -33.73
CA ALA A 5 -0.28 -7.56 -32.46
C ALA A 5 0.79 -7.75 -31.37
N SER A 6 2.02 -8.08 -31.76
CA SER A 6 3.13 -8.31 -30.82
C SER A 6 3.59 -7.02 -30.13
N SER A 7 3.61 -5.87 -30.81
CA SER A 7 4.07 -4.61 -30.20
C SER A 7 3.05 -4.03 -29.23
N ALA A 8 1.75 -4.10 -29.55
CA ALA A 8 0.67 -3.70 -28.66
C ALA A 8 0.60 -4.59 -27.40
N ALA A 9 0.77 -5.90 -27.56
CA ALA A 9 0.84 -6.83 -26.43
C ALA A 9 2.07 -6.58 -25.53
N GLN A 10 3.22 -6.23 -26.10
CA GLN A 10 4.43 -5.90 -25.34
C GLN A 10 4.28 -4.55 -24.60
N ALA A 11 3.70 -3.54 -25.23
CA ALA A 11 3.42 -2.23 -24.64
C ALA A 11 2.33 -2.26 -23.56
N ALA A 12 1.40 -3.22 -23.60
CA ALA A 12 0.36 -3.38 -22.59
C ALA A 12 0.87 -3.93 -21.25
N ARG A 13 2.05 -4.58 -21.22
CA ARG A 13 2.56 -5.24 -20.00
C ARG A 13 2.89 -4.24 -18.90
N PRO A 14 3.63 -3.14 -19.15
CA PRO A 14 3.90 -2.17 -18.10
C PRO A 14 2.65 -1.52 -17.51
N ALA A 15 1.66 -1.20 -18.36
CA ALA A 15 0.39 -0.63 -17.90
C ALA A 15 -0.39 -1.61 -17.00
N ARG A 16 -0.43 -2.90 -17.38
CA ARG A 16 -1.04 -3.95 -16.55
C ARG A 16 -0.31 -4.12 -15.22
N GLY A 17 1.02 -4.10 -15.24
CA GLY A 17 1.85 -4.14 -14.03
C GLY A 17 1.55 -2.97 -13.09
N LEU A 18 1.52 -1.75 -13.62
CA LEU A 18 1.19 -0.56 -12.84
C LEU A 18 -0.20 -0.64 -12.22
N ALA A 19 -1.21 -1.00 -13.02
CA ALA A 19 -2.59 -1.16 -12.54
C ALA A 19 -2.67 -2.21 -11.43
N ALA A 20 -1.96 -3.33 -11.57
CA ALA A 20 -1.91 -4.37 -10.56
C ALA A 20 -1.17 -3.92 -9.29
N GLY A 21 -0.07 -3.18 -9.43
CA GLY A 21 0.65 -2.59 -8.30
C GLY A 21 -0.22 -1.62 -7.50
N ILE A 22 -0.94 -0.73 -8.17
CA ILE A 22 -1.92 0.17 -7.56
C ILE A 22 -3.00 -0.64 -6.82
N ALA A 23 -3.61 -1.63 -7.50
CA ALA A 23 -4.64 -2.47 -6.89
C ALA A 23 -4.12 -3.22 -5.65
N ALA A 24 -2.90 -3.77 -5.73
CA ALA A 24 -2.27 -4.48 -4.60
C ALA A 24 -1.99 -3.54 -3.42
N ALA A 25 -1.50 -2.32 -3.68
CA ALA A 25 -1.27 -1.32 -2.63
C ALA A 25 -2.59 -0.90 -1.95
N LEU A 26 -3.64 -0.63 -2.73
CA LEU A 26 -4.95 -0.25 -2.21
C LEU A 26 -5.65 -1.37 -1.43
N LEU A 27 -5.62 -2.60 -1.97
CA LEU A 27 -6.19 -3.76 -1.29
C LEU A 27 -5.41 -4.11 -0.02
N GLY A 28 -4.07 -4.04 -0.07
CA GLY A 28 -3.21 -4.20 1.09
C GLY A 28 -3.52 -3.15 2.16
N ALA A 29 -3.64 -1.89 1.77
CA ALA A 29 -4.01 -0.81 2.68
C ALA A 29 -5.35 -1.05 3.36
N LEU A 30 -6.37 -1.43 2.59
CA LEU A 30 -7.71 -1.67 3.11
C LEU A 30 -7.74 -2.86 4.07
N VAL A 31 -7.16 -3.99 3.68
CA VAL A 31 -7.17 -5.21 4.49
C VAL A 31 -6.32 -5.04 5.75
N PHE A 32 -5.07 -4.61 5.60
CA PHE A 32 -4.16 -4.50 6.74
C PHE A 32 -4.50 -3.33 7.65
N GLY A 33 -4.97 -2.21 7.09
CA GLY A 33 -5.48 -1.10 7.88
C GLY A 33 -6.68 -1.50 8.72
N PHE A 34 -7.65 -2.21 8.12
CA PHE A 34 -8.80 -2.71 8.88
C PHE A 34 -8.39 -3.65 10.01
N ILE A 35 -7.52 -4.63 9.72
CA ILE A 35 -7.00 -5.55 10.73
C ILE A 35 -6.26 -4.79 11.85
N GLN A 36 -5.39 -3.85 11.49
CA GLN A 36 -4.67 -2.98 12.42
C GLN A 36 -5.64 -2.25 13.37
N GLY A 37 -6.70 -1.65 12.84
CA GLY A 37 -7.71 -0.96 13.64
C GLY A 37 -8.45 -1.89 14.59
N LYS A 38 -8.91 -3.07 14.12
CA LYS A 38 -9.64 -4.05 14.95
C LYS A 38 -8.78 -4.68 16.05
N ILE A 39 -7.46 -4.75 15.89
CA ILE A 39 -6.54 -5.19 16.95
C ILE A 39 -6.44 -4.15 18.08
N GLY A 40 -6.82 -2.90 17.82
CA GLY A 40 -6.81 -1.81 18.79
C GLY A 40 -5.46 -1.09 18.85
N HIS A 41 -5.16 -0.44 19.97
CA HIS A 41 -3.90 0.31 20.15
C HIS A 41 -2.63 -0.54 19.95
N ARG A 42 -2.66 -1.84 20.28
CA ARG A 42 -1.53 -2.75 20.04
C ARG A 42 -1.31 -3.05 18.55
N GLY A 43 -2.33 -2.88 17.73
CA GLY A 43 -2.28 -3.13 16.28
C GLY A 43 -1.59 -2.02 15.51
N GLN A 44 -1.40 -0.85 16.13
CA GLN A 44 -0.79 0.33 15.51
C GLN A 44 0.72 0.19 15.29
N GLU A 45 1.32 -0.95 15.63
CA GLU A 45 2.70 -1.27 15.28
C GLU A 45 2.82 -1.58 13.77
N VAL A 46 3.47 -0.68 13.05
CA VAL A 46 3.45 -0.57 11.58
C VAL A 46 4.26 -1.67 10.89
N GLY A 47 5.22 -2.29 11.61
CA GLY A 47 6.31 -3.00 10.96
C GLY A 47 5.93 -4.23 10.14
N TYR A 48 4.96 -5.01 10.62
CA TYR A 48 4.53 -6.21 9.90
C TYR A 48 3.68 -5.85 8.66
N TRP A 49 2.82 -4.85 8.77
CA TRP A 49 1.95 -4.42 7.68
C TRP A 49 2.73 -3.76 6.55
N ALA A 50 3.75 -2.96 6.88
CA ALA A 50 4.63 -2.33 5.91
C ALA A 50 5.35 -3.34 5.01
N LEU A 51 5.90 -4.40 5.61
CA LEU A 51 6.52 -5.50 4.88
C LEU A 51 5.52 -6.18 3.93
N CYS A 52 4.32 -6.52 4.43
CA CYS A 52 3.30 -7.18 3.62
C CYS A 52 2.85 -6.32 2.43
N ILE A 53 2.58 -5.03 2.66
CA ILE A 53 2.14 -4.10 1.60
C ILE A 53 3.25 -3.92 0.56
N GLY A 54 4.49 -3.73 1.00
CA GLY A 54 5.66 -3.64 0.11
C GLY A 54 5.80 -4.88 -0.77
N LEU A 55 5.77 -6.07 -0.17
CA LEU A 55 5.88 -7.34 -0.89
C LEU A 55 4.73 -7.56 -1.89
N LEU A 56 3.49 -7.30 -1.49
CA LEU A 56 2.33 -7.45 -2.38
C LEU A 56 2.42 -6.51 -3.58
N THR A 57 2.77 -5.25 -3.33
CA THR A 57 2.90 -4.21 -4.37
C THR A 57 4.01 -4.58 -5.34
N GLY A 58 5.20 -4.93 -4.83
CA GLY A 58 6.33 -5.34 -5.64
C GLY A 58 6.04 -6.60 -6.46
N ALA A 59 5.39 -7.59 -5.85
CA ALA A 59 5.02 -8.83 -6.52
C ALA A 59 4.03 -8.61 -7.68
N ALA A 60 3.03 -7.75 -7.48
CA ALA A 60 2.08 -7.40 -8.53
C ALA A 60 2.76 -6.66 -9.69
N LEU A 61 3.63 -5.69 -9.39
CA LEU A 61 4.40 -4.94 -10.38
C LEU A 61 5.30 -5.85 -11.21
N GLY A 62 6.10 -6.70 -10.57
CA GLY A 62 7.03 -7.59 -11.28
C GLY A 62 6.30 -8.63 -12.12
N LYS A 63 5.28 -9.29 -11.56
CA LYS A 63 4.58 -10.42 -12.20
C LYS A 63 3.80 -9.99 -13.44
N LEU A 64 3.15 -8.83 -13.39
CA LEU A 64 2.27 -8.36 -14.47
C LEU A 64 2.92 -7.29 -15.35
N GLY A 65 3.97 -6.62 -14.87
CA GLY A 65 4.72 -5.59 -15.59
C GLY A 65 5.78 -6.10 -16.54
N GLY A 66 6.34 -7.29 -16.29
CA GLY A 66 7.47 -7.82 -17.06
C GLY A 66 8.78 -7.03 -16.84
N ARG A 67 9.73 -7.16 -17.76
CA ARG A 67 11.07 -6.52 -17.68
C ARG A 67 11.03 -5.02 -17.97
N ALA A 68 10.45 -4.25 -17.03
CA ALA A 68 10.35 -2.80 -17.08
C ALA A 68 10.99 -2.18 -15.82
N PRO A 69 12.26 -1.72 -15.88
CA PRO A 69 13.00 -1.23 -14.71
C PRO A 69 12.32 -0.08 -13.98
N LEU A 70 11.61 0.79 -14.72
CA LEU A 70 10.85 1.90 -14.16
C LEU A 70 9.72 1.46 -13.23
N LEU A 71 9.10 0.29 -13.45
CA LEU A 71 8.02 -0.19 -12.58
C LEU A 71 8.52 -0.53 -11.18
N ALA A 72 9.73 -1.08 -11.06
CA ALA A 72 10.33 -1.35 -9.76
C ALA A 72 10.54 -0.04 -8.97
N LEU A 73 10.96 1.04 -9.64
CA LEU A 73 11.11 2.36 -9.03
C LEU A 73 9.77 2.96 -8.62
N VAL A 74 8.73 2.83 -9.45
CA VAL A 74 7.37 3.28 -9.15
C VAL A 74 6.75 2.50 -7.98
N GLY A 75 7.22 1.28 -7.72
CA GLY A 75 6.82 0.49 -6.56
C GLY A 75 7.14 1.13 -5.21
N ILE A 76 8.19 1.97 -5.14
CA ILE A 76 8.59 2.66 -3.91
C ILE A 76 7.48 3.61 -3.42
N PRO A 77 7.10 4.65 -4.17
CA PRO A 77 6.05 5.56 -3.74
C PRO A 77 4.69 4.86 -3.60
N LEU A 78 4.39 3.85 -4.43
CA LEU A 78 3.14 3.07 -4.30
C LEU A 78 3.04 2.35 -2.95
N ALA A 79 4.12 1.69 -2.52
CA ALA A 79 4.12 0.99 -1.24
C ALA A 79 4.04 1.98 -0.07
N VAL A 80 4.76 3.10 -0.13
CA VAL A 80 4.69 4.16 0.89
C VAL A 80 3.26 4.69 1.03
N VAL A 81 2.61 5.05 -0.09
CA VAL A 81 1.21 5.49 -0.08
C VAL A 81 0.29 4.40 0.46
N GLY A 82 0.50 3.14 0.07
CA GLY A 82 -0.26 2.01 0.58
C GLY A 82 -0.17 1.88 2.11
N VAL A 83 1.03 2.01 2.68
CA VAL A 83 1.23 1.99 4.13
C VAL A 83 0.55 3.18 4.81
N SER A 84 0.68 4.40 4.26
CA SER A 84 0.02 5.58 4.84
C SER A 84 -1.50 5.44 4.84
N LEU A 85 -2.06 4.91 3.75
CA LEU A 85 -3.50 4.62 3.67
C LEU A 85 -3.92 3.54 4.68
N ALA A 86 -3.10 2.50 4.87
CA ALA A 86 -3.38 1.47 5.87
C ALA A 86 -3.48 2.06 7.27
N GLN A 87 -2.56 2.95 7.62
CA GLN A 87 -2.55 3.61 8.93
C GLN A 87 -3.77 4.52 9.13
N LEU A 88 -4.15 5.30 8.11
CA LEU A 88 -5.35 6.14 8.17
C LEU A 88 -6.62 5.31 8.34
N ILE A 89 -6.75 4.20 7.60
CA ILE A 89 -7.87 3.27 7.73
C ILE A 89 -7.86 2.62 9.12
N GLY A 90 -6.70 2.19 9.62
CA GLY A 90 -6.57 1.61 10.94
C GLY A 90 -6.92 2.56 12.07
N ALA A 91 -6.52 3.83 11.95
CA ALA A 91 -6.93 4.89 12.87
C ALA A 91 -8.44 5.11 12.82
N ALA A 92 -9.04 5.19 11.63
CA ALA A 92 -10.48 5.37 11.50
C ALA A 92 -11.30 4.20 12.03
N VAL A 93 -10.85 2.96 11.83
CA VAL A 93 -11.50 1.77 12.41
C VAL A 93 -11.43 1.78 13.92
N LEU A 94 -10.25 2.09 14.48
CA LEU A 94 -10.06 2.20 15.93
C LEU A 94 -10.97 3.27 16.53
N MET A 95 -10.94 4.48 15.97
CA MET A 95 -11.73 5.62 16.46
C MET A 95 -13.24 5.38 16.30
N GLY A 96 -13.64 4.74 15.20
CA GLY A 96 -15.03 4.34 14.96
C GLY A 96 -15.51 3.33 15.99
N ASP A 97 -14.71 2.31 16.30
CA ASP A 97 -15.02 1.33 17.35
C ASP A 97 -15.13 2.01 18.74
N GLU A 98 -14.23 2.95 19.07
CA GLU A 98 -14.24 3.67 20.36
C GLU A 98 -15.40 4.66 20.49
N SER A 99 -15.80 5.30 19.39
CA SER A 99 -16.84 6.33 19.37
C SER A 99 -18.22 5.78 18.96
N SER A 100 -18.30 4.47 18.67
CA SER A 100 -19.48 3.81 18.11
C SER A 100 -19.97 4.43 16.78
N TRP A 101 -19.04 4.97 15.99
CA TRP A 101 -19.33 5.50 14.65
C TRP A 101 -19.03 4.45 13.57
N PRO A 102 -19.81 4.40 12.49
CA PRO A 102 -19.41 3.65 11.31
C PRO A 102 -18.02 4.09 10.82
N THR A 103 -17.19 3.14 10.41
CA THR A 103 -15.85 3.45 9.88
C THR A 103 -15.91 4.39 8.67
N THR A 104 -16.94 4.25 7.85
CA THR A 104 -17.18 5.13 6.69
C THR A 104 -17.34 6.57 7.12
N ASP A 105 -18.20 6.83 8.10
CA ASP A 105 -18.51 8.17 8.62
C ASP A 105 -17.27 8.74 9.31
N THR A 106 -16.50 7.88 10.00
CA THR A 106 -15.22 8.26 10.59
C THR A 106 -14.21 8.73 9.52
N LEU A 107 -14.19 8.09 8.35
CA LEU A 107 -13.32 8.46 7.22
C LEU A 107 -13.84 9.64 6.38
N THR A 108 -15.14 9.89 6.32
CA THR A 108 -15.72 10.92 5.45
C THR A 108 -16.14 12.19 6.19
N GLU A 109 -16.68 12.07 7.40
CA GLU A 109 -17.19 13.17 8.21
C GLU A 109 -16.22 13.59 9.31
N HIS A 110 -15.40 12.65 9.79
CA HIS A 110 -14.44 12.87 10.87
C HIS A 110 -12.97 12.72 10.43
N PHE A 111 -12.70 12.82 9.13
CA PHE A 111 -11.34 12.64 8.59
C PHE A 111 -10.30 13.54 9.25
N GLY A 112 -10.67 14.77 9.63
CA GLY A 112 -9.77 15.67 10.36
C GLY A 112 -9.25 15.07 11.67
N LEU A 113 -10.13 14.44 12.45
CA LEU A 113 -9.76 13.77 13.69
C LEU A 113 -8.86 12.55 13.44
N VAL A 114 -9.16 11.78 12.37
CA VAL A 114 -8.32 10.66 11.94
C VAL A 114 -6.93 11.12 11.54
N ALA A 115 -6.84 12.21 10.76
CA ALA A 115 -5.58 12.77 10.30
C ALA A 115 -4.74 13.35 11.44
N ASP A 116 -5.38 14.02 12.40
CA ASP A 116 -4.71 14.51 13.61
C ASP A 116 -4.21 13.35 14.48
N TYR A 117 -5.04 12.33 14.71
CA TYR A 117 -4.61 11.13 15.43
C TYR A 117 -3.41 10.46 14.75
N TRP A 118 -3.49 10.27 13.43
CA TRP A 118 -2.41 9.69 12.63
C TRP A 118 -1.13 10.52 12.73
N ARG A 119 -1.21 11.85 12.60
CA ARG A 119 -0.06 12.75 12.73
C ARG A 119 0.57 12.68 14.12
N ASP A 120 -0.24 12.71 15.16
CA ASP A 120 0.24 12.97 16.52
C ASP A 120 0.66 11.68 17.24
N HIS A 121 0.12 10.52 16.85
CA HIS A 121 0.30 9.26 17.57
C HIS A 121 0.95 8.15 16.75
N ILE A 122 0.82 8.19 15.42
CA ILE A 122 1.33 7.15 14.51
C ILE A 122 2.61 7.68 13.84
N LEU A 123 2.49 8.77 13.07
CA LEU A 123 3.60 9.47 12.45
C LEU A 123 4.62 9.94 13.50
N GLY A 124 5.80 9.31 13.51
CA GLY A 124 6.92 9.68 14.37
C GLY A 124 7.39 8.57 15.31
N ARG A 125 6.62 7.50 15.48
CA ARG A 125 6.99 6.34 16.32
C ARG A 125 7.71 5.24 15.51
N ASN A 126 8.85 5.56 14.90
CA ASN A 126 9.65 4.70 13.98
C ASN A 126 9.06 4.43 12.60
N ASP A 127 7.94 5.06 12.24
CA ASP A 127 7.25 4.87 10.97
C ASP A 127 8.11 5.14 9.73
N ILE A 128 9.04 6.09 9.80
CA ILE A 128 9.95 6.42 8.68
C ILE A 128 10.75 5.18 8.26
N THR A 129 11.23 4.38 9.21
CA THR A 129 11.95 3.14 8.91
C THR A 129 11.05 2.15 8.20
N PHE A 130 9.78 2.02 8.62
CA PHE A 130 8.84 1.10 7.98
C PHE A 130 8.36 1.56 6.61
N TYR A 131 8.25 2.86 6.37
CA TYR A 131 8.06 3.40 5.03
C TYR A 131 9.24 3.08 4.11
N ALA A 132 10.47 3.24 4.62
CA ALA A 132 11.67 2.86 3.88
C ALA A 132 11.70 1.36 3.58
N VAL A 133 11.34 0.51 4.55
CA VAL A 133 11.22 -0.94 4.38
C VAL A 133 10.17 -1.29 3.34
N ALA A 134 8.96 -0.73 3.42
CA ALA A 134 7.90 -0.99 2.43
C ALA A 134 8.35 -0.62 1.01
N GLY A 135 8.97 0.55 0.85
CA GLY A 135 9.52 1.00 -0.43
C GLY A 135 10.63 0.09 -0.94
N ALA A 136 11.60 -0.26 -0.07
CA ALA A 136 12.71 -1.13 -0.41
C ALA A 136 12.23 -2.53 -0.81
N GLU A 137 11.34 -3.16 -0.02
CA GLU A 137 10.76 -4.47 -0.33
C GLU A 137 10.00 -4.45 -1.66
N SER A 138 9.17 -3.42 -1.89
CA SER A 138 8.46 -3.27 -3.16
C SER A 138 9.41 -3.22 -4.35
N TYR A 139 10.48 -2.43 -4.26
CA TYR A 139 11.52 -2.34 -5.29
C TYR A 139 12.24 -3.68 -5.50
N LEU A 140 12.75 -4.28 -4.42
CA LEU A 140 13.55 -5.51 -4.47
C LEU A 140 12.74 -6.69 -5.01
N VAL A 141 11.50 -6.84 -4.54
CA VAL A 141 10.59 -7.91 -4.98
C VAL A 141 10.17 -7.70 -6.44
N ALA A 142 9.82 -6.47 -6.84
CA ALA A 142 9.47 -6.18 -8.23
C ALA A 142 10.63 -6.49 -9.19
N LYS A 143 11.84 -6.07 -8.82
CA LYS A 143 13.05 -6.36 -9.60
C LYS A 143 13.29 -7.86 -9.70
N ARG A 144 13.24 -8.57 -8.58
CA ARG A 144 13.51 -10.02 -8.52
C ARG A 144 12.52 -10.87 -9.32
N ILE A 145 11.25 -10.49 -9.36
CA ILE A 145 10.22 -11.23 -10.10
C ILE A 145 10.26 -10.91 -11.60
N ALA A 146 10.72 -9.72 -11.97
CA ALA A 146 10.84 -9.31 -13.36
C ALA A 146 12.10 -9.86 -14.06
N GLU A 147 13.13 -10.26 -13.29
CA GLU A 147 14.35 -10.93 -13.76
C GLU A 147 14.06 -12.27 -14.44
#